data_AF-A0A2V8YIT5-F1
#
_entry.id   AF-A0A2V8YIT5-F1
#
_cell.length_a   1.000
_cell.length_b   1.000
_cell.length_c   1.000
_cell.angle_alpha   90.00
_cell.angle_beta   90.00
_cell.angle_gamma   90.00
#
_symmetry.space_group_name_H-M   'P 1'
#
loop_
_entity.id
_entity.type
_entity.pdbx_description
1 polymer ?
#
loop_
_entity_poly.entity_id
_entity_poly.type
_entity_poly.pdbx_seq_one_letter_code
_entity_poly.pdbx_strand_id
1 'polypeptide(L)'
;MMKRILFFLIFCGLLSAQLLAQEKASAEPAAPAVRQPAYGEKLHIAGIHNAGKINEVLYRGAQPKESGLQELKKLGITTIVDLRGEDREKFEWESRAAAALGMRVVHIPVSGWSPPSDEQVAQFLALFRDQPQQEVFVSLPTG
;
A
#
# COMPACT_ATOMS: atom_id res chain seq x y z
N MET A 1 -40.20 52.78 18.96
CA MET A 1 -40.29 51.81 17.85
C MET A 1 -39.10 51.83 16.88
N MET A 2 -38.12 52.76 16.99
CA MET A 2 -37.04 52.93 15.99
C MET A 2 -35.65 52.37 16.38
N LYS A 3 -35.46 51.83 17.60
CA LYS A 3 -34.15 51.32 18.05
C LYS A 3 -33.84 49.86 17.68
N ARG A 4 -34.85 49.08 17.28
CA ARG A 4 -34.70 47.66 16.87
C ARG A 4 -34.30 47.50 15.39
N ILE A 5 -34.62 48.49 14.56
CA ILE A 5 -34.37 48.45 13.11
C ILE A 5 -32.91 48.81 12.79
N LEU A 6 -32.28 49.64 13.63
CA LEU A 6 -30.87 50.05 13.45
C LEU A 6 -29.86 48.90 13.74
N PHE A 7 -30.22 47.93 14.59
CA PHE A 7 -29.37 46.76 14.87
C PHE A 7 -29.38 45.71 13.74
N PHE A 8 -30.49 45.60 13.00
CA PHE A 8 -30.62 44.62 11.91
C PHE A 8 -29.81 45.00 10.66
N LEU A 9 -29.64 46.30 10.39
CA LEU A 9 -28.87 46.79 9.25
C LEU A 9 -27.34 46.70 9.47
N ILE A 10 -26.88 46.68 10.72
CA ILE A 10 -25.46 46.47 11.04
C ILE A 10 -25.09 44.98 10.89
N PHE A 11 -26.00 44.06 11.25
CA PHE A 11 -25.75 42.62 11.14
C PHE A 11 -25.76 42.10 9.69
N CYS A 12 -26.57 42.69 8.81
CA CYS A 12 -26.61 42.32 7.39
C CYS A 12 -25.41 42.86 6.58
N GLY A 13 -24.85 44.01 6.99
CA GLY A 13 -23.63 44.57 6.41
C GLY A 13 -22.37 43.75 6.75
N LEU A 14 -22.31 43.17 7.96
CA LEU A 14 -21.20 42.30 8.37
C LEU A 14 -21.24 40.91 7.71
N LEU A 15 -22.44 40.39 7.41
CA LEU A 15 -22.57 39.12 6.68
C LEU A 15 -22.21 39.25 5.18
N SER A 16 -22.44 40.44 4.61
CA SER A 16 -22.08 40.73 3.21
C SER A 16 -20.56 40.89 3.01
N ALA A 17 -19.85 41.40 4.03
CA ALA A 17 -18.38 41.55 3.98
C ALA A 17 -17.64 40.21 4.14
N GLN A 18 -18.22 39.24 4.84
CA GLN A 18 -17.61 37.90 4.97
C GLN A 18 -17.79 37.03 3.71
N LEU A 19 -18.84 37.26 2.91
CA LEU A 19 -19.07 36.48 1.69
C LEU A 19 -18.12 36.85 0.54
N LEU A 20 -17.65 38.10 0.50
CA LEU A 20 -16.63 38.56 -0.47
C LEU A 20 -15.19 38.17 -0.07
N ALA A 21 -14.96 37.74 1.18
CA ALA A 21 -13.64 37.35 1.65
C ALA A 21 -13.30 35.88 1.36
N GLN A 22 -14.30 35.04 1.06
CA GLN A 22 -14.09 33.61 0.86
C GLN A 22 -13.88 33.18 -0.61
N GLU A 23 -14.06 34.08 -1.58
CA GLU A 23 -13.81 33.77 -3.00
C GLU A 23 -12.31 33.88 -3.37
N LYS A 24 -11.50 34.47 -2.48
CA LYS A 24 -10.09 34.78 -2.73
C LYS A 24 -9.14 34.10 -1.73
N ALA A 25 -9.51 32.92 -1.23
CA ALA A 25 -8.55 32.00 -0.67
C ALA A 25 -8.00 31.16 -1.83
N SER A 26 -6.91 31.72 -2.39
CA SER A 26 -6.02 31.15 -3.38
C SER A 26 -6.05 29.63 -3.44
N ALA A 27 -6.31 29.14 -4.65
CA ALA A 27 -5.66 27.95 -5.15
C ALA A 27 -4.14 28.12 -4.97
N GLU A 28 -3.64 27.69 -3.82
CA GLU A 28 -2.25 27.36 -3.64
C GLU A 28 -1.95 26.30 -4.69
N PRO A 29 -0.92 26.46 -5.54
CA PRO A 29 -0.54 25.37 -6.43
C PRO A 29 -0.17 24.22 -5.52
N ALA A 30 -1.04 23.19 -5.48
CA ALA A 30 -0.76 21.97 -4.74
C ALA A 30 0.66 21.58 -5.13
N ALA A 31 1.57 21.60 -4.16
CA ALA A 31 2.93 21.11 -4.34
C ALA A 31 2.81 19.80 -5.13
N PRO A 32 3.61 19.58 -6.18
CA PRO A 32 3.44 18.43 -7.05
C PRO A 32 3.33 17.22 -6.13
N ALA A 33 2.14 16.58 -6.12
CA ALA A 33 1.87 15.44 -5.26
C ALA A 33 3.06 14.53 -5.43
N VAL A 34 3.81 14.30 -4.34
CA VAL A 34 5.04 13.50 -4.38
C VAL A 34 4.65 12.21 -5.07
N ARG A 35 5.07 12.06 -6.33
CA ARG A 35 4.76 10.85 -7.09
C ARG A 35 5.54 9.77 -6.36
N GLN A 36 4.85 8.98 -5.55
CA GLN A 36 5.49 7.82 -4.97
C GLN A 36 6.09 7.03 -6.13
N PRO A 37 7.37 6.64 -6.04
CA PRO A 37 7.99 5.88 -7.11
C PRO A 37 7.10 4.67 -7.40
N ALA A 38 6.80 4.43 -8.67
CA ALA A 38 5.95 3.29 -9.08
C ALA A 38 6.47 1.93 -8.59
N TYR A 39 7.75 1.88 -8.21
CA TYR A 39 8.46 0.71 -7.69
C TYR A 39 8.58 0.67 -6.14
N GLY A 40 7.96 1.61 -5.44
CA GLY A 40 7.96 1.73 -3.98
C GLY A 40 9.25 2.30 -3.36
N GLU A 41 9.18 2.60 -2.07
CA GLU A 41 10.32 2.97 -1.23
C GLU A 41 11.28 1.78 -1.10
N LYS A 42 12.58 1.98 -1.33
CA LYS A 42 13.58 0.92 -1.17
C LYS A 42 13.84 0.67 0.32
N LEU A 43 13.78 -0.60 0.72
CA LEU A 43 14.07 -1.02 2.09
C LEU A 43 15.30 -1.93 2.13
N HIS A 44 15.95 -1.95 3.30
CA HIS A 44 16.98 -2.92 3.63
C HIS A 44 16.40 -3.90 4.66
N ILE A 45 16.01 -5.08 4.21
CA ILE A 45 15.50 -6.16 5.06
C ILE A 45 16.52 -7.30 5.03
N ALA A 46 17.01 -7.72 6.20
CA ALA A 46 18.01 -8.78 6.28
C ALA A 46 17.46 -10.07 5.65
N GLY A 47 18.24 -10.71 4.78
CA GLY A 47 17.81 -11.94 4.11
C GLY A 47 16.85 -11.75 2.92
N ILE A 48 16.53 -10.51 2.54
CA ILE A 48 15.68 -10.19 1.38
C ILE A 48 16.40 -9.18 0.49
N HIS A 49 16.77 -9.60 -0.72
CA HIS A 49 17.34 -8.69 -1.71
C HIS A 49 16.25 -7.86 -2.35
N ASN A 50 16.59 -6.66 -2.84
CA ASN A 50 15.66 -5.76 -3.51
C ASN A 50 14.34 -5.64 -2.75
N ALA A 51 14.40 -5.43 -1.44
CA ALA A 51 13.20 -5.17 -0.64
C ALA A 51 12.68 -3.76 -0.90
N GLY A 52 11.36 -3.60 -0.80
CA GLY A 52 10.73 -2.30 -0.86
C GLY A 52 9.29 -2.30 -0.37
N LYS A 53 8.80 -1.11 0.01
CA LYS A 53 7.43 -0.85 0.41
C LYS A 53 6.71 -0.11 -0.70
N ILE A 54 5.64 -0.70 -1.23
CA ILE A 54 4.83 -0.09 -2.30
C ILE A 54 3.82 0.88 -1.70
N ASN A 55 3.11 0.45 -0.65
CA ASN A 55 2.15 1.26 0.09
C ASN A 55 2.06 0.75 1.54
N GLU A 56 1.07 1.20 2.30
CA GLU A 56 0.90 0.85 3.71
C GLU A 56 0.89 -0.66 3.98
N VAL A 57 0.25 -1.44 3.10
CA VAL A 57 -0.06 -2.87 3.29
C VAL A 57 0.67 -3.81 2.32
N LEU A 58 1.43 -3.28 1.36
CA LEU A 58 2.08 -4.04 0.29
C LEU A 58 3.58 -3.78 0.23
N TYR A 59 4.33 -4.86 0.31
CA TYR A 59 5.78 -4.91 0.20
C TYR A 59 6.18 -5.84 -0.94
N ARG A 60 7.39 -5.66 -1.46
CA ARG A 60 7.97 -6.51 -2.50
C ARG A 60 9.42 -6.85 -2.22
N GLY A 61 9.91 -7.91 -2.84
CA GLY A 61 11.33 -8.14 -3.00
C GLY A 61 11.69 -9.54 -3.48
N ALA A 62 12.96 -9.88 -3.35
CA ALA A 62 13.43 -11.21 -3.73
C ALA A 62 12.93 -12.27 -2.74
N GLN A 63 13.07 -13.55 -3.12
CA GLN A 63 12.70 -14.66 -2.24
C GLN A 63 13.42 -14.58 -0.88
N PRO A 64 12.69 -14.69 0.24
CA PRO A 64 13.27 -14.54 1.56
C PRO A 64 14.12 -15.75 1.93
N LYS A 65 15.26 -15.47 2.57
CA LYS A 65 15.98 -16.48 3.37
C LYS A 65 15.30 -16.63 4.73
N GLU A 66 15.77 -17.57 5.55
CA GLU A 66 15.26 -17.79 6.91
C GLU A 66 15.23 -16.50 7.75
N SER A 67 16.30 -15.70 7.73
CA SER A 67 16.31 -14.40 8.40
C SER A 67 15.30 -13.41 7.82
N GLY A 68 15.06 -13.47 6.51
CA GLY A 68 14.05 -12.66 5.83
C GLY A 68 12.65 -12.96 6.34
N LEU A 69 12.31 -14.24 6.51
CA LEU A 69 11.01 -14.64 7.06
C LEU A 69 10.80 -14.10 8.49
N GLN A 70 11.84 -14.08 9.32
CA GLN A 70 11.79 -13.48 10.65
C GLN A 70 11.54 -11.97 10.59
N GLU A 71 12.21 -11.26 9.69
CA GLU A 71 12.01 -9.82 9.51
C GLU A 71 10.62 -9.50 8.95
N LEU A 72 10.10 -10.28 8.00
CA LEU A 72 8.73 -10.12 7.50
C LEU A 72 7.71 -10.27 8.63
N LYS A 73 7.90 -11.24 9.53
CA LYS A 73 7.03 -11.39 10.70
C LYS A 73 7.08 -10.16 11.63
N LYS A 74 8.27 -9.61 11.88
CA LYS A 74 8.43 -8.39 12.69
C LYS A 74 7.77 -7.17 12.05
N LEU A 75 7.75 -7.10 10.72
CA LEU A 75 7.05 -6.07 9.95
C LEU A 75 5.52 -6.25 9.95
N GLY A 76 5.00 -7.33 10.54
CA GLY A 76 3.57 -7.60 10.60
C GLY A 76 3.02 -8.29 9.35
N ILE A 77 3.88 -8.72 8.40
CA ILE A 77 3.44 -9.48 7.23
C ILE A 77 2.68 -10.72 7.68
N THR A 78 1.54 -10.94 7.04
CA THR A 78 0.65 -12.08 7.30
C THR A 78 0.60 -13.04 6.11
N THR A 79 0.83 -12.52 4.91
CA THR A 79 0.76 -13.27 3.65
C THR A 79 1.98 -13.00 2.79
N ILE A 80 2.65 -14.06 2.36
CA ILE A 80 3.68 -14.03 1.33
C ILE A 80 3.06 -14.54 0.02
N VAL A 81 3.18 -13.78 -1.05
CA VAL A 81 2.77 -14.19 -2.40
C VAL A 81 4.00 -14.58 -3.18
N ASP A 82 4.17 -15.88 -3.41
CA ASP A 82 5.27 -16.41 -4.20
C ASP A 82 4.88 -16.45 -5.68
N LEU A 83 5.60 -15.67 -6.49
CA LEU A 83 5.40 -15.60 -7.94
C LEU A 83 6.33 -16.51 -8.75
N ARG A 84 7.17 -17.34 -8.12
CA ARG A 84 8.04 -18.30 -8.83
C ARG A 84 7.22 -19.26 -9.69
N GLY A 85 7.62 -19.40 -10.95
CA GLY A 85 7.09 -20.43 -11.83
C GLY A 85 7.55 -21.85 -11.48
N GLU A 86 8.81 -22.01 -11.08
CA GLU A 86 9.45 -23.31 -10.84
C GLU A 86 10.14 -23.33 -9.46
N ASP A 87 10.58 -24.53 -9.03
CA ASP A 87 11.24 -24.82 -7.74
C ASP A 87 10.29 -25.14 -6.56
N ARG A 88 9.66 -26.32 -6.67
CA ARG A 88 8.72 -26.86 -5.68
C ARG A 88 9.36 -27.06 -4.31
N GLU A 89 10.62 -27.50 -4.26
CA GLU A 89 11.31 -27.76 -2.99
C GLU A 89 11.46 -26.47 -2.18
N LYS A 90 11.91 -25.38 -2.83
CA LYS A 90 12.00 -24.08 -2.16
C LYS A 90 10.64 -23.54 -1.75
N PHE A 91 9.62 -23.68 -2.60
CA PHE A 91 8.26 -23.27 -2.25
C PHE A 91 7.75 -24.01 -0.99
N GLU A 92 7.95 -25.33 -0.93
CA GLU A 92 7.52 -26.14 0.22
C GLU A 92 8.30 -25.80 1.49
N TRP A 93 9.61 -25.58 1.39
CA TRP A 93 10.42 -25.11 2.51
C TRP A 93 9.92 -23.76 3.03
N GLU A 94 9.72 -22.79 2.13
CA GLU A 94 9.30 -21.43 2.49
C GLU A 94 7.92 -21.46 3.13
N SER A 95 7.00 -22.24 2.56
CA SER A 95 5.65 -22.44 3.10
C SER A 95 5.68 -23.00 4.52
N ARG A 96 6.50 -24.02 4.79
CA ARG A 96 6.64 -24.59 6.15
C ARG A 96 7.27 -23.59 7.12
N ALA A 97 8.34 -22.91 6.70
CA ALA A 97 9.05 -21.96 7.55
C ALA A 97 8.20 -20.72 7.88
N ALA A 98 7.49 -20.17 6.90
CA ALA A 98 6.55 -19.07 7.09
C ALA A 98 5.37 -19.48 7.99
N ALA A 99 4.82 -20.68 7.80
CA ALA A 99 3.74 -21.20 8.63
C ALA A 99 4.15 -21.33 10.11
N ALA A 100 5.40 -21.75 10.39
CA ALA A 100 5.93 -21.79 11.75
C ALA A 100 5.99 -20.41 12.43
N LEU A 101 6.00 -19.32 11.65
CA LEU A 101 5.95 -17.93 12.13
C LEU A 101 4.53 -17.33 12.12
N GLY A 102 3.53 -18.14 11.77
CA GLY A 102 2.14 -17.70 11.67
C GLY A 102 1.88 -16.81 10.45
N MET A 103 2.65 -16.98 9.37
CA MET A 103 2.38 -16.38 8.06
C MET A 103 1.90 -17.46 7.09
N ARG A 104 1.04 -17.11 6.13
CA ARG A 104 0.67 -18.01 5.03
C ARG A 104 1.47 -17.68 3.77
N VAL A 105 1.70 -18.68 2.93
CA VAL A 105 2.25 -18.50 1.58
C VAL A 105 1.18 -18.83 0.54
N VAL A 106 0.99 -17.94 -0.42
CA VAL A 106 0.09 -18.12 -1.57
C VAL A 106 0.94 -18.21 -2.82
N HIS A 107 0.76 -19.28 -3.60
CA HIS A 107 1.47 -19.47 -4.86
C HIS A 107 0.65 -18.92 -6.03
N ILE A 108 1.21 -17.97 -6.76
CA ILE A 108 0.63 -17.41 -7.99
C ILE A 108 1.74 -17.38 -9.05
N PRO A 109 2.07 -18.52 -9.70
CA PRO A 109 3.26 -18.63 -10.54
C PRO A 109 3.16 -17.75 -11.79
N VAL A 110 4.04 -16.76 -11.93
CA VAL A 110 4.07 -15.88 -13.12
C VAL A 110 5.29 -16.23 -13.98
N SER A 111 5.08 -16.23 -15.30
CA SER A 111 6.16 -16.40 -16.27
C SER A 111 7.11 -15.19 -16.25
N GLY A 112 8.42 -15.43 -16.28
CA GLY A 112 9.40 -14.36 -16.46
C GLY A 112 9.41 -13.74 -17.86
N TRP A 113 8.68 -14.34 -18.81
CA TRP A 113 8.72 -14.00 -20.24
C TRP A 113 7.40 -13.45 -20.78
N SER A 114 6.33 -13.46 -19.99
CA SER A 114 5.01 -12.99 -20.39
C SER A 114 4.30 -12.33 -19.19
N PRO A 115 3.37 -11.39 -19.42
CA PRO A 115 2.59 -10.82 -18.33
C PRO A 115 1.76 -11.92 -17.61
N PRO A 116 1.34 -11.67 -16.37
CA PRO A 116 0.36 -12.52 -15.69
C PRO A 116 -0.96 -12.62 -16.46
N SER A 117 -1.68 -13.74 -16.33
CA SER A 117 -3.03 -13.87 -16.87
C SER A 117 -4.05 -13.07 -16.04
N ASP A 118 -5.22 -12.79 -16.62
CA ASP A 118 -6.31 -12.13 -15.91
C ASP A 118 -6.74 -12.91 -14.65
N GLU A 119 -6.72 -14.24 -14.69
CA GLU A 119 -7.03 -15.06 -13.50
C GLU A 119 -5.99 -14.85 -12.39
N GLN A 120 -4.70 -14.75 -12.74
CA GLN A 120 -3.62 -14.53 -11.77
C GLN A 120 -3.72 -13.14 -11.13
N VAL A 121 -4.02 -12.13 -11.94
CA VAL A 121 -4.30 -10.76 -11.46
C VAL A 121 -5.52 -10.78 -10.54
N ALA A 122 -6.60 -11.43 -10.94
CA ALA A 122 -7.81 -11.54 -10.13
C ALA A 122 -7.56 -12.25 -8.79
N GLN A 123 -6.76 -13.33 -8.79
CA GLN A 123 -6.37 -14.05 -7.57
C GLN A 123 -5.55 -13.15 -6.63
N PHE A 124 -4.61 -12.37 -7.14
CA PHE A 124 -3.83 -11.44 -6.33
C PHE A 124 -4.71 -10.33 -5.73
N LEU A 125 -5.57 -9.71 -6.54
CA LEU A 125 -6.46 -8.65 -6.08
C LEU A 125 -7.51 -9.15 -5.07
N ALA A 126 -7.94 -10.41 -5.19
CA ALA A 126 -8.86 -11.04 -4.24
C ALA A 126 -8.29 -11.09 -2.81
N LEU A 127 -6.96 -11.15 -2.65
CA LEU A 127 -6.33 -11.12 -1.32
C LEU A 127 -6.79 -9.87 -0.56
N PHE A 128 -6.59 -8.68 -1.13
CA PHE A 128 -6.94 -7.41 -0.49
C PHE A 128 -8.45 -7.20 -0.33
N ARG A 129 -9.25 -7.75 -1.24
CA ARG A 129 -10.71 -7.70 -1.12
C ARG A 129 -11.21 -8.54 0.08
N ASP A 130 -10.68 -9.75 0.22
CA ASP A 130 -11.20 -10.72 1.19
C ASP A 130 -10.66 -10.43 2.60
N GLN A 131 -9.47 -9.82 2.72
CA GLN A 131 -8.91 -9.35 4.00
C GLN A 131 -8.22 -7.97 3.82
N PRO A 132 -8.96 -6.86 3.96
CA PRO A 132 -8.47 -5.51 3.68
C PRO A 132 -7.32 -5.01 4.56
N GLN A 133 -7.14 -5.61 5.74
CA GLN A 133 -6.11 -5.22 6.70
C GLN A 133 -4.89 -6.15 6.69
N GLN A 134 -4.83 -7.10 5.73
CA GLN A 134 -3.70 -8.02 5.68
C GLN A 134 -2.46 -7.31 5.11
N GLU A 135 -1.33 -7.53 5.75
CA GLU A 135 -0.02 -7.09 5.29
C GLU A 135 0.57 -8.16 4.33
N VAL A 136 0.83 -7.77 3.09
CA VAL A 136 1.24 -8.66 1.99
C VAL A 136 2.68 -8.37 1.55
N PHE A 137 3.48 -9.41 1.42
CA PHE A 137 4.79 -9.36 0.76
C PHE A 137 4.74 -10.17 -0.55
N VAL A 138 5.07 -9.57 -1.69
CA VAL A 138 5.16 -10.26 -2.99
C VAL A 138 6.62 -10.57 -3.33
N SER A 139 6.91 -11.82 -3.73
CA SER A 139 8.27 -12.27 -4.02
C SER A 139 8.46 -12.79 -5.45
N LEU A 140 9.56 -12.37 -6.08
CA LEU A 140 10.06 -12.85 -7.37
C LEU A 140 11.55 -13.22 -7.25
N PRO A 141 12.13 -14.05 -8.13
CA PRO A 141 13.56 -14.41 -8.02
C PRO A 141 14.52 -13.22 -7.94
N THR A 142 14.23 -12.13 -8.64
CA THR A 142 15.09 -10.93 -8.70
C THR A 142 14.60 -9.77 -7.83
N GLY A 143 13.37 -9.83 -7.34
CA GLY A 143 12.72 -8.77 -6.55
C GLY A 143 12.19 -7.58 -7.34
#